data_AF-A0A915ENQ8-F1
#
_entry.id   AF-A0A915ENQ8-F1
#
_cell.length_a   1.000
_cell.length_b   1.000
_cell.length_c   1.000
_cell.angle_alpha   90.00
_cell.angle_beta   90.00
_cell.angle_gamma   90.00
#
_symmetry.space_group_name_H-M   'P 1'
#
loop_
_entity.id
_entity.type
_entity.pdbx_description
1 polymer ?
#
loop_
_entity_poly.entity_id
_entity_poly.type
_entity_poly.pdbx_seq_one_letter_code
_entity_poly.pdbx_strand_id
1 'polypeptide(L)'
;MLFAHASRYRSRICKIMTTSKDEPNELETVAPRNKMGLLGAISYIIGNIVGAGIFITPTTILANTNSIGLALCVWIGTGVIAMLGSFSYIELGTAIHESGCDFAYACYVKWYALAFCYMCVGCLVHYPAVVAIQAQTFSEYFLWAGYCRL
;
A
#
# COMPACT_ATOMS: atom_id res chain seq x y z
N MET A 1 -20.92 15.30 17.54
CA MET A 1 -20.21 14.97 18.81
C MET A 1 -19.21 13.81 18.66
N LEU A 2 -19.51 12.75 17.89
CA LEU A 2 -18.57 11.65 17.61
C LEU A 2 -17.23 12.08 16.95
N PHE A 3 -17.24 13.09 16.07
CA PHE A 3 -16.01 13.63 15.44
C PHE A 3 -15.07 14.36 16.41
N ALA A 4 -15.59 15.06 17.42
CA ALA A 4 -14.79 15.77 18.43
C ALA A 4 -14.25 14.84 19.54
N HIS A 5 -14.83 13.65 19.68
CA HIS A 5 -14.35 12.59 20.56
C HIS A 5 -13.27 11.74 19.86
N ALA A 6 -13.44 11.47 18.56
CA ALA A 6 -12.45 10.78 17.74
C ALA A 6 -11.14 11.57 17.56
N SER A 7 -11.18 12.90 17.47
CA SER A 7 -9.96 13.74 17.40
C SER A 7 -9.15 13.71 18.70
N ARG A 8 -9.82 13.66 19.86
CA ARG A 8 -9.17 13.50 21.17
C ARG A 8 -8.61 12.10 21.40
N TYR A 9 -9.27 11.07 20.88
CA TYR A 9 -8.77 9.70 20.91
C TYR A 9 -7.51 9.52 20.05
N ARG A 10 -7.48 10.14 18.86
CA ARG A 10 -6.31 10.21 17.96
C ARG A 10 -5.10 10.88 18.62
N SER A 11 -5.29 11.96 19.37
CA SER A 11 -4.19 12.64 20.06
C SER A 11 -3.62 11.83 21.23
N ARG A 12 -4.45 11.02 21.91
CA ARG A 12 -3.98 10.13 22.99
C ARG A 12 -3.30 8.87 22.45
N ILE A 13 -3.81 8.27 21.37
CA ILE A 13 -3.17 7.12 20.72
C ILE A 13 -1.81 7.49 20.12
N CYS A 14 -1.68 8.66 19.49
CA CYS A 14 -0.39 9.14 18.99
C CYS A 14 0.63 9.31 20.13
N LYS A 15 0.17 9.81 21.29
CA LYS A 15 1.00 9.97 22.49
C LYS A 15 1.39 8.63 23.14
N ILE A 16 0.52 7.62 23.06
CA ILE A 16 0.79 6.26 23.57
C ILE A 16 1.75 5.49 22.63
N MET A 17 1.64 5.67 21.30
CA MET A 17 2.59 5.08 20.36
C MET A 17 4.00 5.69 20.44
N THR A 18 4.12 6.95 20.90
CA THR A 18 5.43 7.55 21.18
C THR A 18 5.97 7.22 22.59
N THR A 19 5.10 6.84 23.54
CA THR A 19 5.50 6.57 24.93
C THR A 19 5.85 5.11 25.21
N SER A 20 5.73 4.21 24.23
CA SER A 20 6.22 2.82 24.37
C SER A 20 7.72 2.70 24.07
N LYS A 21 8.50 3.74 24.38
CA LYS A 21 9.96 3.76 24.21
C LYS A 21 10.69 4.43 25.37
N ASP A 22 10.23 4.24 26.60
CA ASP A 22 11.02 4.58 27.80
C ASP A 22 10.47 3.84 29.04
N GLU A 23 10.95 2.62 29.26
CA GLU A 23 11.11 2.03 30.59
C GLU A 23 12.63 1.78 30.75
N PRO A 24 13.29 2.33 31.77
CA PRO A 24 14.74 2.32 31.88
C PRO A 24 15.22 0.94 32.33
N ASN A 25 15.90 0.21 31.44
CA ASN A 25 16.66 -0.98 31.79
C ASN A 25 18.13 -0.71 31.50
N GLU A 26 18.97 -0.77 32.53
CA GLU A 26 20.36 -0.32 32.61
C GLU A 26 21.36 -1.12 31.74
N LEU A 27 21.14 -1.19 30.43
CA LEU A 27 22.16 -1.56 29.45
C LEU A 27 21.87 -0.83 28.14
N GLU A 28 22.13 0.48 28.14
CA GLU A 28 21.99 1.34 26.96
C GLU A 28 23.14 1.05 25.97
N THR A 29 23.07 -0.10 25.31
CA THR A 29 23.68 -0.24 23.99
C THR A 29 22.84 0.59 23.02
N VAL A 30 23.44 1.63 22.47
CA VAL A 30 22.88 2.53 21.46
C VAL A 30 21.98 1.75 20.50
N ALA A 31 20.66 1.87 20.65
CA ALA A 31 19.72 1.25 19.73
C ALA A 31 20.06 1.78 18.32
N PRO A 32 20.44 0.93 17.36
CA PRO A 32 20.83 1.40 16.06
C PRO A 32 19.66 2.17 15.48
N ARG A 33 19.92 3.41 15.04
CA ARG A 33 18.98 4.16 14.20
C ARG A 33 18.58 3.20 13.09
N ASN A 34 17.31 2.76 13.06
CA ASN A 34 16.79 1.77 12.11
C ASN A 34 16.90 2.32 10.68
N LYS A 35 18.10 2.31 10.13
CA LYS A 35 18.40 2.65 8.75
C LYS A 35 18.21 1.34 7.99
N MET A 36 17.04 1.17 7.37
CA MET A 36 16.93 0.17 6.32
C MET A 36 18.06 0.45 5.32
N GLY A 37 18.93 -0.53 5.11
CA GLY A 37 19.98 -0.43 4.10
C GLY A 37 19.37 -0.32 2.70
N LEU A 38 20.11 0.25 1.75
CA LEU A 38 19.64 0.47 0.37
C LEU A 38 19.10 -0.83 -0.25
N LEU A 39 19.83 -1.93 -0.11
CA LEU A 39 19.42 -3.24 -0.64
C LEU A 39 18.17 -3.78 0.07
N GLY A 40 18.03 -3.55 1.38
CA GLY A 40 16.85 -3.94 2.14
C GLY A 40 15.60 -3.16 1.72
N ALA A 41 15.75 -1.85 1.49
CA ALA A 41 14.66 -1.00 1.01
C ALA A 41 14.22 -1.38 -0.41
N ILE A 42 15.17 -1.61 -1.33
CA ILE A 42 14.86 -2.04 -2.71
C ILE A 42 14.12 -3.39 -2.69
N SER A 43 14.63 -4.37 -1.96
CA SER A 43 14.00 -5.69 -1.85
C SER A 43 12.58 -5.61 -1.27
N TYR A 44 12.39 -4.79 -0.24
CA TYR A 44 11.07 -4.56 0.36
C TYR A 44 10.08 -3.93 -0.64
N ILE A 45 10.51 -2.94 -1.42
CA ILE A 45 9.65 -2.32 -2.43
C ILE A 45 9.27 -3.33 -3.53
N ILE A 46 10.24 -4.10 -4.03
CA ILE A 46 9.99 -5.12 -5.06
C ILE A 46 9.00 -6.18 -4.53
N GLY A 47 9.15 -6.62 -3.28
CA GLY A 47 8.26 -7.58 -2.64
C GLY A 47 6.82 -7.08 -2.44
N ASN A 48 6.63 -5.77 -2.27
CA ASN A 48 5.29 -5.19 -2.16
C ASN A 48 4.62 -4.95 -3.53
N ILE A 49 5.41 -4.71 -4.58
CA ILE A 49 4.88 -4.48 -5.94
C ILE A 49 4.54 -5.80 -6.63
N VAL A 50 5.39 -6.83 -6.48
CA VAL A 50 5.19 -8.14 -7.12
C VAL A 50 4.18 -8.96 -6.30
N GLY A 51 2.95 -9.04 -6.79
CA GLY A 51 1.86 -9.82 -6.18
C GLY A 51 1.18 -10.79 -7.14
N ALA A 52 0.06 -11.38 -6.69
CA ALA A 52 -0.73 -12.35 -7.46
C ALA A 52 -1.33 -11.80 -8.77
N GLY A 53 -1.32 -10.48 -8.96
CA GLY A 53 -1.81 -9.83 -10.18
C GLY A 53 -1.08 -10.28 -11.46
N ILE A 54 0.15 -10.77 -11.39
CA ILE A 54 0.89 -11.26 -12.57
C ILE A 54 0.26 -12.51 -13.20
N PHE A 55 -0.47 -13.30 -12.42
CA PHE A 55 -1.13 -14.51 -12.94
C PHE A 55 -2.49 -14.20 -13.57
N ILE A 56 -3.16 -13.15 -13.08
CA ILE A 56 -4.52 -12.78 -13.48
C ILE A 56 -4.48 -11.86 -14.71
N THR A 57 -3.64 -10.83 -14.65
CA THR A 57 -3.67 -9.68 -15.58
C THR A 57 -3.33 -10.05 -17.03
N PRO A 58 -2.36 -10.93 -17.34
CA PRO A 58 -2.02 -11.25 -18.73
C PRO A 58 -3.18 -11.87 -19.51
N THR A 59 -3.92 -12.81 -18.89
CA THR A 59 -5.08 -13.46 -19.50
C THR A 59 -6.17 -12.44 -19.82
N THR A 60 -6.42 -11.51 -18.90
CA THR A 60 -7.41 -10.43 -19.09
C THR A 60 -7.02 -9.48 -20.21
N ILE A 61 -5.74 -9.06 -20.29
CA ILE A 61 -5.29 -8.15 -21.36
C ILE A 61 -5.39 -8.84 -22.73
N LEU A 62 -4.98 -10.10 -22.82
CA LEU A 62 -5.00 -10.84 -24.08
C LEU A 62 -6.43 -11.09 -24.57
N ALA A 63 -7.35 -11.41 -23.66
CA ALA A 63 -8.78 -11.59 -23.99
C ALA A 63 -9.43 -10.31 -24.54
N ASN A 64 -9.04 -9.14 -24.02
CA ASN A 64 -9.58 -7.86 -24.51
C ASN A 64 -8.94 -7.39 -25.82
N THR A 65 -7.66 -7.70 -26.03
CA THR A 65 -6.86 -7.12 -27.11
C THR A 65 -6.77 -8.03 -28.34
N ASN A 66 -6.96 -9.34 -28.18
CA ASN A 66 -6.85 -10.38 -29.21
C ASN A 66 -5.52 -10.39 -30.01
N SER A 67 -4.52 -9.62 -29.58
CA SER A 67 -3.21 -9.48 -30.21
C SER A 67 -2.12 -9.32 -29.15
N ILE A 68 -1.04 -10.09 -29.31
CA ILE A 68 0.08 -10.14 -28.37
C ILE A 68 0.90 -8.84 -28.42
N GLY A 69 1.06 -8.25 -29.61
CA GLY A 69 1.84 -7.01 -29.77
C GLY A 69 1.22 -5.83 -29.01
N LEU A 70 -0.10 -5.67 -29.12
CA LEU A 70 -0.83 -4.64 -28.40
C LEU A 70 -0.85 -4.91 -26.89
N ALA A 71 -0.93 -6.18 -26.46
CA ALA A 71 -0.86 -6.54 -25.04
C ALA A 71 0.48 -6.13 -24.40
N LEU A 72 1.60 -6.31 -25.11
CA LEU A 72 2.92 -5.83 -24.67
C LEU A 72 3.00 -4.31 -24.61
N CYS A 73 2.42 -3.61 -25.59
CA CYS A 73 2.37 -2.13 -25.57
C CYS A 73 1.59 -1.61 -24.37
N VAL A 74 0.46 -2.23 -23.99
CA VAL A 74 -0.31 -1.88 -22.79
C VAL A 74 0.54 -2.07 -21.53
N TRP A 75 1.28 -3.18 -21.45
CA TRP A 75 2.13 -3.47 -20.29
C TRP A 75 3.22 -2.41 -20.10
N ILE A 76 3.95 -2.08 -21.18
CA ILE A 76 4.96 -1.02 -21.16
C ILE A 76 4.31 0.35 -20.85
N GLY A 77 3.15 0.65 -21.44
CA GLY A 77 2.42 1.89 -21.18
C GLY A 77 2.06 2.06 -19.70
N THR A 78 1.52 1.02 -19.06
CA THR A 78 1.22 1.05 -17.62
C THR A 78 2.49 1.19 -16.76
N GLY A 79 3.59 0.56 -17.16
CA GLY A 79 4.90 0.72 -16.49
C GLY A 79 5.40 2.16 -16.52
N VAL A 80 5.26 2.86 -17.66
CA VAL A 80 5.64 4.28 -17.78
C VAL A 80 4.76 5.16 -16.89
N ILE A 81 3.44 4.94 -16.89
CA ILE A 81 2.52 5.69 -16.04
C ILE A 81 2.85 5.48 -14.54
N ALA A 82 3.16 4.24 -14.14
CA ALA A 82 3.56 3.92 -12.78
C ALA A 82 4.88 4.61 -12.37
N MET A 83 5.87 4.68 -13.28
CA MET A 83 7.12 5.40 -13.03
C MET A 83 6.89 6.89 -12.80
N LEU A 84 6.06 7.54 -13.63
CA LEU A 84 5.72 8.95 -13.46
C LEU A 84 4.97 9.23 -12.14
N GLY A 85 4.07 8.32 -11.75
CA GLY A 85 3.38 8.39 -10.46
C GLY A 85 4.35 8.25 -9.28
N SER A 86 5.28 7.31 -9.37
CA SER A 86 6.31 7.09 -8.35
C SER A 86 7.21 8.32 -8.16
N PHE A 87 7.65 8.98 -9.24
CA PHE A 87 8.47 10.19 -9.14
C PHE A 87 7.74 11.33 -8.43
N SER A 88 6.47 11.56 -8.78
CA SER A 88 5.63 12.54 -8.09
C SER A 88 5.49 12.22 -6.59
N TYR A 89 5.34 10.94 -6.25
CA TYR A 89 5.25 10.50 -4.86
C TYR A 89 6.57 10.63 -4.09
N ILE A 90 7.72 10.45 -4.77
CA ILE A 90 9.05 10.65 -4.18
C ILE A 90 9.28 12.13 -3.87
N GLU A 91 8.91 13.04 -4.78
CA GLU A 91 8.98 14.48 -4.52
C GLU A 91 8.15 14.87 -3.30
N LEU A 92 6.92 14.35 -3.20
CA LEU A 92 6.05 14.62 -2.06
C LEU A 92 6.57 13.98 -0.75
N GLY A 93 7.10 12.76 -0.83
CA GLY A 93 7.67 12.03 0.31
C GLY A 93 8.99 12.59 0.84
N THR A 94 9.75 13.28 -0.02
CA THR A 94 10.97 13.99 0.40
C THR A 94 10.67 15.40 0.92
N ALA A 95 9.59 16.04 0.44
CA ALA A 95 9.17 17.37 0.90
C ALA A 95 8.49 17.36 2.28
N ILE A 96 7.60 16.38 2.54
CA ILE A 96 6.82 16.31 3.78
C ILE A 96 7.17 15.02 4.52
N HIS A 97 7.97 15.16 5.59
CA HIS A 97 8.47 14.04 6.37
C HIS A 97 7.59 13.73 7.60
N GLU A 98 6.28 13.57 7.36
CA GLU A 98 5.28 13.24 8.37
C GLU A 98 4.82 11.78 8.23
N SER A 99 4.62 11.10 9.36
CA SER A 99 4.15 9.72 9.38
C SER A 99 2.66 9.64 9.03
N GLY A 100 2.31 8.90 7.98
CA GLY A 100 0.90 8.69 7.59
C GLY A 100 0.60 8.62 6.09
N CYS A 101 1.62 8.67 5.23
CA CYS A 101 1.48 8.59 3.77
C CYS A 101 0.44 9.60 3.24
N ASP A 102 -0.47 9.18 2.37
CA ASP A 102 -1.54 9.98 1.75
C ASP A 102 -2.37 10.79 2.75
N PHE A 103 -2.63 10.24 3.93
CA PHE A 103 -3.42 10.91 4.95
C PHE A 103 -2.67 12.10 5.55
N ALA A 104 -1.36 11.97 5.75
CA ALA A 104 -0.53 13.06 6.25
C ALA A 104 -0.48 14.21 5.24
N TYR A 105 -0.36 13.90 3.94
CA TYR A 105 -0.40 14.90 2.87
C TYR A 105 -1.74 15.63 2.81
N ALA A 106 -2.87 14.91 2.91
CA ALA A 106 -4.19 15.53 2.93
C ALA A 106 -4.42 16.43 4.17
N CYS A 107 -3.86 16.05 5.33
CA CYS A 107 -3.89 16.87 6.53
C CYS A 107 -3.01 18.11 6.44
N TYR A 108 -1.88 18.06 5.72
CA TYR A 108 -0.99 19.21 5.51
C TYR A 108 -1.70 20.35 4.77
N VAL A 109 -2.52 20.03 3.78
CA VAL A 109 -3.31 21.03 3.01
C VAL A 109 -4.50 21.59 3.83
N LYS A 110 -4.76 21.08 5.05
CA LYS A 110 -5.90 21.39 5.94
C LYS A 110 -7.28 20.88 5.47
N TRP A 111 -7.31 19.86 4.61
CA TRP A 111 -8.56 19.27 4.09
C TRP A 111 -9.04 18.09 4.95
N TYR A 112 -9.34 18.35 6.22
CA TYR A 112 -9.60 17.29 7.20
C TYR A 112 -10.82 16.40 6.88
N ALA A 113 -11.88 16.97 6.30
CA ALA A 113 -13.06 16.19 5.91
C ALA A 113 -12.75 15.23 4.76
N LEU A 114 -12.01 15.71 3.75
CA LEU A 114 -11.62 14.88 2.59
C LEU A 114 -10.65 13.77 3.01
N ALA A 115 -9.67 14.09 3.87
CA ALA A 115 -8.73 13.12 4.42
C ALA A 115 -9.45 11.99 5.19
N PHE A 116 -10.49 12.32 5.96
CA PHE A 116 -11.30 11.34 6.66
C PHE A 116 -12.10 10.46 5.72
N CYS A 117 -12.79 11.05 4.74
CA CYS A 117 -13.55 10.28 3.73
C CYS A 117 -12.64 9.33 2.94
N TYR A 118 -11.47 9.81 2.51
CA TYR A 118 -10.49 8.99 1.79
C TYR A 118 -10.04 7.78 2.62
N MET A 119 -9.69 8.01 3.90
CA MET A 119 -9.30 6.93 4.80
C MET A 119 -10.45 5.94 5.04
N CYS A 120 -11.68 6.42 5.22
CA CYS A 120 -12.85 5.55 5.39
C CYS A 120 -13.09 4.66 4.17
N VAL A 121 -13.02 5.22 2.95
CA VAL A 121 -13.19 4.44 1.71
C VAL A 121 -12.03 3.45 1.52
N GLY A 122 -10.80 3.87 1.81
CA GLY A 122 -9.62 3.00 1.75
C GLY A 122 -9.75 1.78 2.66
N CYS A 123 -10.16 1.98 3.93
CA CYS A 123 -10.30 0.90 4.89
C CYS A 123 -11.54 0.02 4.64
N LEU A 124 -12.70 0.61 4.33
CA LEU A 124 -13.96 -0.13 4.27
C LEU A 124 -14.25 -0.74 2.91
N VAL A 125 -13.71 -0.18 1.83
CA VAL A 125 -14.03 -0.61 0.47
C VAL A 125 -12.80 -1.19 -0.20
N HIS A 126 -11.70 -0.44 -0.24
CA HIS A 126 -10.53 -0.84 -1.03
C HIS A 126 -9.82 -2.07 -0.45
N TYR A 127 -9.46 -2.05 0.83
CA TYR A 127 -8.77 -3.16 1.49
C TYR A 127 -9.53 -4.50 1.39
N PRO A 128 -10.83 -4.59 1.75
CA PRO A 128 -11.56 -5.85 1.62
C PRO A 128 -11.79 -6.25 0.17
N ALA A 129 -11.98 -5.31 -0.77
CA ALA A 129 -12.15 -5.64 -2.18
C ALA A 129 -10.89 -6.32 -2.76
N VAL A 130 -9.70 -5.81 -2.44
CA VAL A 130 -8.45 -6.43 -2.90
C VAL A 130 -8.32 -7.85 -2.35
N VAL A 131 -8.57 -8.06 -1.06
CA VAL A 131 -8.51 -9.40 -0.44
C VAL A 131 -9.56 -10.34 -1.07
N ALA A 132 -10.76 -9.84 -1.36
CA ALA A 132 -11.82 -10.63 -2.01
C ALA A 132 -11.42 -11.09 -3.43
N ILE A 133 -10.83 -10.20 -4.24
CA ILE A 133 -10.35 -10.56 -5.59
C ILE A 133 -9.26 -11.63 -5.50
N GLN A 134 -8.31 -11.49 -4.56
CA GLN A 134 -7.27 -12.50 -4.37
C GLN A 134 -7.86 -13.84 -3.93
N ALA A 135 -8.84 -13.84 -3.02
CA ALA A 135 -9.52 -15.05 -2.56
C ALA A 135 -10.30 -15.74 -3.68
N GLN A 136 -11.02 -14.98 -4.52
CA GLN A 136 -11.76 -15.52 -5.66
C GLN A 136 -10.82 -16.11 -6.71
N THR A 137 -9.71 -15.43 -6.98
CA THR A 137 -8.71 -15.94 -7.92
C THR A 137 -8.07 -17.24 -7.39
N PHE A 138 -7.77 -17.28 -6.09
CA PHE A 138 -7.21 -18.48 -5.46
C PHE A 138 -8.14 -19.68 -5.60
N SER A 139 -9.45 -19.51 -5.40
CA SER A 139 -10.41 -20.61 -5.54
C SER A 139 -10.52 -21.12 -6.98
N GLU A 140 -10.50 -20.23 -7.98
CA GLU A 140 -10.52 -20.61 -9.39
C GLU A 140 -9.29 -21.44 -9.79
N TYR A 141 -8.10 -21.00 -9.39
CA TYR A 141 -6.87 -21.77 -9.65
C TYR A 141 -6.84 -23.11 -8.90
N PHE A 142 -7.35 -23.16 -7.67
CA PHE A 142 -7.42 -24.40 -6.89
C PHE A 142 -8.37 -25.42 -7.52
N LEU A 143 -9.55 -24.98 -7.97
CA LEU A 143 -10.52 -25.84 -8.65
C LEU A 143 -10.01 -26.33 -10.00
N TRP A 144 -9.34 -25.47 -10.78
CA TRP A 144 -8.73 -25.88 -12.05
C TRP A 144 -7.65 -26.96 -11.86
N ALA A 145 -6.83 -26.83 -10.80
CA ALA A 145 -5.85 -27.84 -10.43
C ALA A 145 -6.50 -29.18 -10.00
N GLY A 146 -7.66 -29.13 -9.33
CA GLY A 146 -8.41 -30.30 -8.92
C GLY A 146 -9.09 -31.04 -10.08
N TYR A 147 -9.74 -30.30 -10.98
CA TYR A 147 -10.42 -30.88 -12.16
C TYR A 147 -9.44 -31.51 -13.16
N CYS A 148 -8.23 -30.96 -13.31
CA CYS A 148 -7.24 -31.52 -14.22
C CYS A 148 -6.61 -32.83 -13.71
N ARG A 149 -6.94 -33.28 -12.49
CA ARG A 149 -6.39 -34.48 -11.84
C ARG A 149 -7.38 -35.67 -11.78
N LEU A 150 -8.63 -35.48 -12.19
CA LEU A 150 -9.68 -36.50 -12.34
C LEU A 150 -9.92 -36.77 -13.84
#